data_AF-A0AAN0KKT5-F1
#
_entry.id   AF-A0AAN0KKT5-F1
#
_cell.length_a   1.000
_cell.length_b   1.000
_cell.length_c   1.000
_cell.angle_alpha   90.00
_cell.angle_beta   90.00
_cell.angle_gamma   90.00
#
_symmetry.space_group_name_H-M   'P 1'
#
loop_
_entity.id
_entity.type
_entity.pdbx_description
1 polymer ?
#
loop_
_entity_poly.entity_id
_entity_poly.type
_entity_poly.pdbx_seq_one_letter_code
_entity_poly.pdbx_strand_id
1 'polypeptide(L)' 'MGYKIKKLIMRSGERGHLILDKETELPVYYQNLFLTENVRNRNATASTVEVVATNLLIFSNFLDSRKINIVERIEAKKIP' A
#
# COMPACT_ATOMS: atom_id res chain seq x y z
N MET A 1 -7.45 2.91 13.48
CA MET A 1 -6.13 2.26 13.35
C MET A 1 -5.27 3.08 12.41
N GLY A 2 -4.06 2.64 12.08
CA GLY A 2 -3.24 3.34 11.10
C GLY A 2 -2.34 2.36 10.40
N TYR A 3 -1.81 2.78 9.27
CA TYR A 3 -0.86 2.01 8.49
C TYR A 3 0.55 2.54 8.71
N LYS A 4 1.58 1.75 8.39
CA LYS A 4 2.98 2.20 8.35
C LYS A 4 3.74 1.59 7.18
N ILE A 5 4.84 2.22 6.77
CA ILE A 5 5.74 1.68 5.75
C ILE A 5 6.93 1.01 6.43
N LYS A 6 7.23 -0.22 6.03
CA LYS A 6 8.45 -0.95 6.38
C LYS A 6 9.36 -1.01 5.16
N LYS A 7 10.57 -0.49 5.28
CA LYS A 7 11.63 -0.61 4.26
C LYS A 7 12.26 -1.99 4.37
N LEU A 8 12.54 -2.63 3.23
CA LEU A 8 13.23 -3.92 3.18
C LEU A 8 14.27 -3.93 2.06
N ILE A 9 15.28 -4.77 2.22
CA ILE A 9 16.28 -5.03 1.20
C ILE A 9 16.11 -6.49 0.79
N MET A 10 15.82 -6.72 -0.48
CA MET A 10 15.70 -8.05 -1.05
C MET A 10 17.07 -8.71 -1.17
N ARG A 11 17.11 -10.04 -1.33
CA ARG A 11 18.39 -10.76 -1.52
C ARG A 11 19.16 -10.30 -2.77
N SER A 12 18.46 -9.78 -3.78
CA SER A 12 19.02 -9.14 -4.97
C SER A 12 19.72 -7.80 -4.69
N GLY A 13 19.61 -7.25 -3.48
CA GLY A 13 20.05 -5.89 -3.13
C GLY A 13 19.02 -4.81 -3.45
N GLU A 14 17.90 -5.17 -4.06
CA GLU A 14 16.83 -4.24 -4.39
C GLU A 14 16.13 -3.73 -3.13
N ARG A 15 15.91 -2.41 -3.06
CA ARG A 15 15.22 -1.77 -1.93
C ARG A 15 13.72 -1.79 -2.17
N GLY A 16 12.97 -2.51 -1.35
CA GLY A 16 11.51 -2.60 -1.41
C GLY A 16 10.81 -1.85 -0.26
N HIS A 17 9.50 -1.72 -0.39
CA HIS A 17 8.62 -1.11 0.60
C HIS A 17 7.41 -2.02 0.82
N LEU A 18 7.04 -2.24 2.08
CA LEU A 18 5.81 -2.93 2.49
C LEU A 18 4.94 -1.97 3.28
N ILE A 19 3.65 -1.95 2.97
CA ILE A 19 2.64 -1.27 3.79
C ILE A 19 2.09 -2.29 4.78
N LEU A 20 2.20 -1.98 6.07
CA LEU A 20 1.74 -2.82 7.17
C LEU A 20 0.56 -2.16 7.87
N ASP A 21 -0.37 -2.97 8.33
CA ASP A 21 -1.32 -2.57 9.36
C ASP A 21 -0.57 -2.44 10.70
N LYS A 22 -0.77 -1.33 11.43
CA LYS A 22 -0.03 -1.07 12.69
C LYS A 22 -0.46 -1.97 13.85
N GLU A 23 -1.65 -2.54 13.82
CA GLU A 23 -2.12 -3.40 14.92
C GLU A 23 -1.70 -4.85 14.72
N THR A 24 -1.94 -5.38 13.53
CA THR A 24 -1.65 -6.77 13.22
C THR A 24 -0.19 -6.99 12.82
N GLU A 25 0.53 -5.91 12.45
CA GLU A 25 1.87 -5.94 11.87
C GLU A 25 1.96 -6.74 10.55
N LEU A 26 0.80 -7.12 9.98
CA LEU A 26 0.73 -7.88 8.74
C LEU A 26 0.74 -6.98 7.51
N PRO A 27 1.30 -7.44 6.37
CA PRO A 27 1.21 -6.73 5.11
C PRO A 27 -0.24 -6.59 4.63
N VAL A 28 -0.66 -5.38 4.30
CA VAL A 28 -1.99 -5.13 3.75
C VAL A 28 -2.06 -5.62 2.31
N TYR A 29 -2.97 -6.55 2.02
CA TYR A 29 -2.96 -7.32 0.78
C TYR A 29 -3.02 -6.44 -0.48
N TYR A 30 -4.07 -5.64 -0.65
CA TYR A 30 -4.31 -4.89 -1.89
C TYR A 30 -3.26 -3.81 -2.17
N GLN A 31 -2.81 -3.10 -1.14
CA GLN A 31 -1.81 -2.05 -1.26
C GLN A 31 -0.46 -2.63 -1.70
N ASN A 32 -0.04 -3.75 -1.11
CA ASN A 32 1.22 -4.41 -1.46
C ASN A 32 1.14 -5.11 -2.82
N LEU A 33 -0.02 -5.67 -3.19
CA LEU A 33 -0.26 -6.22 -4.52
C LEU A 33 -0.12 -5.12 -5.59
N PHE A 34 -0.75 -3.96 -5.37
CA PHE A 34 -0.63 -2.81 -6.28
C PHE A 34 0.81 -2.31 -6.38
N LEU A 35 1.51 -2.14 -5.26
CA LEU A 35 2.91 -1.72 -5.25
C LEU A 35 3.82 -2.66 -6.03
N THR A 36 3.59 -3.97 -5.90
CA THR A 36 4.37 -4.99 -6.60
C THR A 36 4.09 -4.97 -8.09
N GLU A 37 2.83 -5.17 -8.48
CA GLU A 37 2.45 -5.37 -9.88
C GLU A 37 2.46 -4.08 -10.72
N ASN A 38 2.00 -2.96 -10.15
CA ASN A 38 1.78 -1.74 -10.93
C ASN A 38 2.94 -0.75 -10.84
N VAL A 39 3.83 -0.89 -9.86
CA VAL A 39 4.93 0.06 -9.63
C VAL A 39 6.27 -0.64 -9.76
N ARG A 40 6.56 -1.63 -8.90
CA ARG A 40 7.85 -2.31 -8.88
C ARG A 40 8.13 -3.10 -10.15
N ASN A 41 7.19 -3.95 -10.59
CA ASN A 41 7.36 -4.79 -11.79
C ASN A 41 7.45 -3.98 -13.09
N ARG A 42 7.15 -2.66 -13.05
CA ARG A 42 7.35 -1.73 -14.15
C ARG A 42 8.73 -1.06 -14.13
N ASN A 43 9.71 -1.63 -13.44
CA ASN A 43 11.07 -1.12 -13.27
C ASN A 43 11.13 0.30 -12.66
N ALA A 44 10.16 0.66 -11.82
CA ALA A 44 10.19 1.94 -11.12
C ALA A 44 11.35 1.99 -10.11
N THR A 45 11.98 3.16 -9.99
CA THR A 45 13.08 3.35 -9.05
C THR A 45 12.63 3.19 -7.59
N ALA A 46 13.56 2.88 -6.68
CA ALA A 46 13.23 2.72 -5.27
C ALA A 46 12.57 3.97 -4.65
N SER A 47 12.99 5.17 -5.07
CA SER A 47 12.37 6.44 -4.64
C SER A 47 10.96 6.61 -5.18
N THR A 48 10.70 6.20 -6.43
CA THR A 48 9.34 6.19 -6.99
C THR A 48 8.43 5.25 -6.20
N VAL A 49 8.91 4.04 -5.88
CA VAL A 49 8.16 3.08 -5.05
C VAL A 49 7.88 3.65 -3.66
N GLU A 50 8.83 4.37 -3.06
CA GLU A 50 8.67 5.03 -1.76
C GLU A 50 7.58 6.12 -1.80
N VAL A 51 7.58 6.97 -2.83
CA VAL A 51 6.57 8.01 -3.02
C VAL A 51 5.18 7.38 -3.19
N VAL A 52 5.04 6.36 -4.03
CA VAL A 52 3.75 5.69 -4.24
C VAL A 52 3.28 4.97 -2.97
N ALA A 53 4.18 4.30 -2.24
CA ALA A 53 3.85 3.68 -0.96
C ALA A 53 3.36 4.73 0.06
N THR A 54 3.99 5.90 0.08
CA THR A 54 3.58 7.03 0.94
C THR A 54 2.20 7.56 0.57
N ASN A 55 1.90 7.68 -0.72
CA ASN A 55 0.57 8.10 -1.17
C ASN A 55 -0.50 7.08 -0.78
N LEU A 56 -0.24 5.78 -0.96
CA LEU A 56 -1.14 4.70 -0.55
C LEU A 56 -1.32 4.65 0.96
N LEU A 57 -0.27 4.94 1.72
CA LEU A 57 -0.31 5.03 3.18
C LEU A 57 -1.27 6.15 3.62
N ILE A 58 -1.11 7.35 3.07
CA ILE A 58 -1.97 8.51 3.36
C ILE A 58 -3.41 8.19 3.00
N PHE A 59 -3.64 7.62 1.80
CA PHE A 59 -4.97 7.23 1.36
C PHE A 59 -5.62 6.18 2.27
N SER A 60 -4.87 5.14 2.66
CA SER A 60 -5.37 4.09 3.54
C SER A 60 -5.72 4.65 4.93
N ASN A 61 -4.88 5.52 5.49
CA ASN A 61 -5.18 6.22 6.74
C ASN A 61 -6.42 7.11 6.63
N PHE A 62 -6.61 7.79 5.51
CA PHE A 62 -7.82 8.58 5.27
C PHE A 62 -9.08 7.71 5.27
N LEU A 63 -9.07 6.59 4.53
CA LEU A 63 -10.19 5.66 4.48
C LEU A 63 -10.52 5.10 5.87
N ASP A 64 -9.50 4.66 6.62
CA ASP A 64 -9.67 4.12 7.97
C ASP A 64 -10.25 5.16 8.94
N SER A 65 -9.72 6.39 8.91
CA SER A 65 -10.22 7.50 9.74
C SER A 65 -11.70 7.83 9.49
N ARG A 66 -12.18 7.59 8.26
CA ARG A 66 -13.56 7.81 7.84
C ARG A 66 -14.42 6.55 7.89
N LYS A 67 -13.87 5.42 8.33
CA LYS A 67 -14.51 4.09 8.34
C LYS A 67 -15.08 3.71 6.96
N ILE A 68 -14.34 4.03 5.89
CA ILE A 68 -14.75 3.71 4.51
C ILE A 68 -14.17 2.36 4.11
N ASN A 69 -15.05 1.38 3.86
CA ASN A 69 -14.66 0.14 3.20
C ASN A 69 -14.64 0.33 1.67
N ILE A 70 -13.43 0.51 1.11
CA ILE A 70 -13.27 0.75 -0.32
C ILE A 70 -13.61 -0.48 -1.17
N VAL A 71 -13.33 -1.70 -0.67
CA VAL A 71 -13.62 -2.95 -1.38
C VAL A 71 -15.12 -3.10 -1.56
N GLU A 72 -15.88 -2.94 -0.48
CA GLU A 72 -17.34 -2.98 -0.50
C GLU A 72 -17.92 -1.92 -1.45
N ARG A 73 -17.37 -0.69 -1.46
CA ARG A 73 -17.84 0.37 -2.38
C ARG A 73 -17.66 -0.01 -3.86
N ILE A 74 -16.51 -0.60 -4.20
CA ILE A 74 -16.21 -1.04 -5.57
C ILE A 74 -17.14 -2.20 -5.95
N GLU A 75 -17.29 -3.19 -5.08
CA GLU A 75 -18.14 -4.37 -5.31
C GLU A 75 -19.62 -4.00 -5.44
N ALA A 76 -20.10 -3.07 -4.62
CA ALA A 76 -21.48 -2.59 -4.68
C ALA A 76 -21.80 -1.79 -5.95
N LYS A 77 -20.81 -1.55 -6.84
CA LYS A 77 -20.89 -0.61 -7.99
C LYS A 77 -21.45 0.76 -7.61
N LYS A 78 -21.37 1.13 -6.33
CA LYS A 78 -21.71 2.47 -5.82
C LYS A 78 -20.51 3.39 -6.07
N ILE A 79 -20.17 3.52 -7.35
CA ILE A 79 -19.38 4.64 -7.82
C ILE A 79 -20.36 5.83 -7.81
N PRO A 80 -19.96 7.01 -7.26
CA PRO A 80 -20.83 8.18 -7.26
C PRO A 80 -21.34 8.52 -8.67
#